data_AF-A0A0M2DP95-F1
#
_entry.id   AF-A0A0M2DP95-F1
#
_cell.length_a   1.000
_cell.length_b   1.000
_cell.length_c   1.000
_cell.angle_alpha   90.00
_cell.angle_beta   90.00
_cell.angle_gamma   90.00
#
_symmetry.space_group_name_H-M   'P 1'
#
loop_
_entity.id
_entity.type
_entity.pdbx_description
1 polymer ?
#
loop_
_entity_poly.entity_id
_entity_poly.type
_entity_poly.pdbx_seq_one_letter_code
_entity_poly.pdbx_strand_id
1 'polypeptide(L)' 'MSFFRRPDYRSDTTNFINDLKQQKPELDKQQQAGRALLWDKDVNYEVWEDLRAGRVEQQPYVYQTNHS' A
#
# COMPACT_ATOMS: atom_id res chain seq x y z
N MET A 1 27.43 -29.81 6.42
CA MET A 1 27.44 -28.60 5.57
C MET A 1 27.58 -29.02 4.11
N SER A 2 26.84 -28.40 3.18
CA SER A 2 27.02 -28.63 1.74
C SER A 2 28.22 -27.83 1.25
N PHE A 3 29.29 -28.52 0.85
CA PHE A 3 30.54 -27.91 0.37
C PHE A 3 30.43 -27.33 -1.06
N PHE A 4 29.31 -27.54 -1.76
CA PHE A 4 29.08 -27.10 -3.15
C PHE A 4 27.86 -26.19 -3.32
N ARG A 5 27.48 -25.45 -2.28
CA ARG A 5 26.38 -24.49 -2.41
C ARG A 5 26.78 -23.39 -3.40
N ARG A 6 26.04 -23.29 -4.49
CA ARG A 6 26.14 -22.17 -5.43
C ARG A 6 25.59 -20.90 -4.78
N PRO A 7 26.11 -19.71 -5.14
CA PRO A 7 25.49 -18.44 -4.74
C PRO A 7 24.03 -18.38 -5.19
N ASP A 8 23.19 -17.73 -4.40
CA ASP A 8 21.81 -17.49 -4.82
C ASP A 8 21.83 -16.54 -6.03
N TYR A 9 20.99 -16.85 -7.02
CA TYR A 9 20.85 -15.97 -8.18
C TYR A 9 20.35 -14.59 -7.73
N ARG A 10 20.97 -13.55 -8.29
CA ARG A 10 20.60 -12.17 -8.06
C ARG A 10 20.52 -11.47 -9.41
N SER A 11 19.36 -10.92 -9.73
CA SER A 11 19.15 -10.25 -11.01
C SER A 11 19.83 -8.88 -11.05
N ASP A 12 20.11 -8.41 -12.26
CA ASP A 12 20.69 -7.08 -12.49
C ASP A 12 19.81 -5.97 -11.89
N THR A 13 18.49 -6.10 -12.03
CA THR A 13 17.52 -5.20 -11.39
C THR A 13 17.68 -5.16 -9.87
N THR A 14 17.92 -6.30 -9.23
CA THR A 14 18.10 -6.38 -7.77
C THR A 14 19.42 -5.75 -7.35
N ASN A 15 20.47 -5.85 -8.16
CA ASN A 15 21.74 -5.14 -7.92
C ASN A 15 21.54 -3.63 -8.05
N PHE A 16 20.93 -3.19 -9.16
CA PHE A 16 20.62 -1.78 -9.42
C PHE A 16 19.80 -1.13 -8.29
N ILE A 17 18.72 -1.77 -7.82
CA ILE A 17 17.89 -1.22 -6.73
C ILE A 17 18.70 -1.07 -5.44
N ASN A 18 19.57 -2.04 -5.12
CA ASN A 18 20.39 -1.96 -3.94
C ASN A 18 21.43 -0.84 -4.02
N ASP A 19 22.12 -0.73 -5.15
CA ASP A 19 23.10 0.34 -5.37
C ASP A 19 22.43 1.71 -5.32
N LEU A 20 21.23 1.85 -5.91
CA LEU A 20 20.45 3.08 -5.85
C LEU A 20 20.10 3.48 -4.41
N LYS A 21 19.65 2.53 -3.59
CA LYS A 21 19.33 2.80 -2.17
C LYS A 21 20.57 3.12 -1.35
N GLN A 22 21.71 2.52 -1.65
CA GLN A 22 22.98 2.82 -0.98
C GLN A 22 23.45 4.24 -1.32
N GLN A 23 23.32 4.65 -2.58
CA GLN A 23 23.69 5.99 -3.04
C GLN A 23 22.72 7.08 -2.54
N LYS A 24 21.45 6.71 -2.32
CA LYS A 24 20.37 7.63 -1.89
C LYS A 24 19.66 7.12 -0.63
N PRO A 25 20.27 7.21 0.56
CA PRO A 25 19.68 6.72 1.80
C PRO A 25 18.37 7.43 2.17
N GLU A 26 18.11 8.62 1.65
CA GLU A 26 16.88 9.38 1.84
C GLU A 26 15.69 8.87 0.99
N LEU A 27 15.95 8.04 -0.02
CA LEU A 27 14.95 7.61 -1.00
C LEU A 27 13.76 6.88 -0.36
N ASP A 28 14.02 6.04 0.64
CA ASP A 28 12.95 5.30 1.33
C ASP A 28 12.00 6.25 2.08
N LYS A 29 12.52 7.32 2.70
CA LYS A 29 11.70 8.35 3.37
C LYS A 29 10.86 9.11 2.35
N GLN A 30 11.45 9.46 1.20
CA GLN A 30 10.72 10.14 0.12
C GLN A 30 9.62 9.25 -0.46
N GLN A 31 9.89 7.95 -0.63
CA GLN A 31 8.89 6.99 -1.08
C GLN A 31 7.72 6.87 -0.09
N GLN A 32 8.02 6.80 1.21
CA GLN A 32 6.99 6.82 2.26
C GLN A 32 6.17 8.11 2.23
N ALA A 33 6.82 9.27 2.13
CA ALA A 33 6.14 10.56 2.03
C ALA A 33 5.24 10.64 0.79
N GLY A 34 5.72 10.17 -0.36
CA GLY A 34 4.93 10.11 -1.60
C GLY A 34 3.72 9.16 -1.49
N ARG A 35 3.89 8.00 -0.84
CA ARG A 35 2.78 7.07 -0.56
C ARG A 35 1.76 7.68 0.40
N ALA A 36 2.19 8.40 1.43
CA ALA A 36 1.29 9.05 2.39
C ALA A 36 0.36 10.10 1.76
N LEU A 37 0.70 10.65 0.59
CA LEU A 37 -0.17 11.62 -0.08
C LEU A 37 -1.49 11.00 -0.58
N LEU A 38 -1.46 9.78 -1.11
CA LEU A 38 -2.63 9.19 -1.80
C LEU A 38 -2.96 7.75 -1.39
N TRP A 39 -2.03 7.06 -0.74
CA TRP A 39 -2.13 5.62 -0.44
C TRP A 39 -2.16 5.34 1.05
N ASP A 40 -1.15 5.82 1.78
CA ASP A 40 -1.02 5.57 3.22
C ASP A 40 -1.83 6.61 3.98
N LYS A 41 -3.16 6.42 4.02
CA LYS A 41 -4.06 7.27 4.78
C LYS A 41 -3.92 7.00 6.27
N ASP A 42 -3.68 8.04 7.05
CA ASP A 42 -3.83 7.99 8.49
C ASP A 42 -5.32 7.99 8.83
N VAL A 43 -5.80 6.90 9.43
CA VAL A 43 -7.22 6.67 9.70
C VAL A 43 -7.40 6.53 11.19
N ASN A 44 -8.16 7.45 11.79
CA ASN A 44 -8.62 7.28 13.17
C ASN A 44 -9.67 6.15 13.21
N TYR A 45 -9.37 5.11 13.99
CA TYR A 45 -10.19 3.90 14.11
C TYR A 45 -11.53 4.18 14.80
N GLU A 46 -11.55 5.06 15.80
CA GLU A 46 -12.75 5.43 16.58
C GLU A 46 -13.76 6.12 15.66
N VAL A 47 -13.28 7.08 14.87
CA VAL A 47 -14.10 7.77 13.85
C VAL A 47 -14.62 6.79 12.82
N TRP A 48 -13.82 5.79 12.42
CA TRP A 48 -14.25 4.77 11.47
C TRP A 48 -15.35 3.87 12.01
N GLU A 49 -15.31 3.55 13.30
CA GLU A 49 -16.37 2.80 13.97
C GLU A 49 -17.66 3.61 14.03
N ASP A 50 -17.60 4.89 14.43
CA ASP A 50 -18.75 5.78 14.46
C ASP A 50 -19.39 5.95 13.08
N LEU A 51 -18.56 6.15 12.04
CA LEU A 51 -19.03 6.24 10.65
C LEU A 51 -19.68 4.94 10.18
N ARG A 52 -19.18 3.78 10.63
CA ARG A 52 -19.76 2.48 10.29
C ARG A 52 -21.08 2.26 11.03
N ALA A 53 -21.17 2.66 12.29
CA ALA A 53 -22.38 2.57 13.10
C ALA A 53 -23.50 3.48 12.55
N GLY A 54 -23.14 4.63 11.99
CA GLY A 54 -24.09 5.57 11.37
C GLY A 54 -24.47 5.25 9.91
N ARG A 55 -24.03 4.14 9.32
CA ARG A 55 -24.38 3.80 7.93
C ARG A 55 -25.88 3.54 7.78
N VAL A 56 -26.47 4.15 6.75
CA VAL A 56 -27.85 3.87 6.31
C VAL A 56 -27.80 2.90 5.13
N GLU A 57 -28.72 1.94 5.10
CA GLU A 57 -28.84 1.02 3.96
C GLU A 57 -29.17 1.78 2.68
N GLN A 58 -28.34 1.59 1.65
CA GLN A 58 -28.53 2.18 0.34
C GLN A 58 -29.02 1.11 -0.64
N GLN A 59 -30.04 1.45 -1.43
CA GLN A 59 -30.52 0.57 -2.49
C GLN A 59 -29.39 0.28 -3.50
N PRO A 60 -29.30 -0.94 -4.07
CA PRO A 60 -28.27 -1.28 -5.06
C PRO A 60 -28.22 -0.32 -6.25
N TYR A 61 -29.38 0.22 -6.63
CA TYR A 61 -29.52 1.27 -7.62
C TYR A 61 -30.17 2.51 -6.99
N VAL A 62 -29.34 3.49 -6.62
CA VAL A 62 -29.76 4.74 -5.94
C VAL A 62 -30.82 5.53 -6.72
N TYR A 63 -30.77 5.45 -8.04
CA TYR A 63 -31.68 6.17 -8.94
C TYR A 63 -32.83 5.30 -9.44
N GLN A 64 -32.97 4.06 -8.96
CA GLN A 64 -34.09 3.23 -9.36
C GLN A 64 -35.38 3.84 -8.82
N THR A 65 -36.20 4.35 -9.72
CA THR A 65 -37.58 4.72 -9.42
C THR A 65 -38.38 3.44 -9.23
N ASN A 66 -39.14 3.34 -8.14
CA ASN A 66 -40.05 2.23 -7.92
C ASN A 66 -41.14 2.27 -9.00
N HIS A 67 -40.97 1.47 -10.05
CA HIS A 67 -42.04 1.16 -10.99
C HIS A 67 -42.72 -0.11 -10.48
N SER A 68 -43.87 0.08 -9.83
CA SER A 68 -44.84 -0.97 -9.49
C SER A 68 -45.59 -1.46 -10.72
#